data_AF-A0AAT9GBC5-F1
#
_entry.id   AF-A0AAT9GBC5-F1
#
_cell.length_a   1.000
_cell.length_b   1.000
_cell.length_c   1.000
_cell.angle_alpha   90.00
_cell.angle_beta   90.00
_cell.angle_gamma   90.00
#
_symmetry.space_group_name_H-M   'P 1'
#
loop_
_entity.id
_entity.type
_entity.pdbx_description
1 polymer ?
#
loop_
_entity_poly.entity_id
_entity_poly.type
_entity_poly.pdbx_seq_one_letter_code
_entity_poly.pdbx_strand_id
1 'polypeptide(L)'
;MKSAKLERSRMRRKVSRTVLKSSEEGRPSSLRQQYADETTDEDLRNIAEKSPIVKLAYDELDKFCWNEKDLVAYEERIMDLRKEEAILEYKLEEDIEKGKIEVAKNLLKAGVSVNLIAESTGLSQAEIVQLKQEVA
;
A
#
# COMPACT_ATOMS: atom_id res chain seq x y z
N MET A 1 55.95 21.74 49.53
CA MET A 1 55.95 20.35 49.03
C MET A 1 54.53 19.93 48.73
N LYS A 2 54.20 19.54 47.48
CA LYS A 2 52.84 19.05 47.15
C LYS A 2 52.60 17.76 47.93
N SER A 3 51.52 17.69 48.70
CA SER A 3 51.23 16.53 49.55
C SER A 3 51.09 15.27 48.67
N ALA A 4 51.81 14.20 49.02
CA ALA A 4 51.80 12.94 48.25
C ALA A 4 50.39 12.38 48.03
N LYS A 5 49.44 12.74 48.90
CA LYS A 5 48.02 12.39 48.81
C LYS A 5 47.33 13.06 47.60
N LEU A 6 47.67 14.31 47.29
CA LEU A 6 47.10 15.06 46.16
C LEU A 6 47.61 14.51 44.83
N GLU A 7 48.90 14.19 44.73
CA GLU A 7 49.48 13.59 43.52
C GLU A 7 48.92 12.19 43.26
N ARG A 8 48.77 11.35 44.29
CA ARG A 8 48.11 10.04 44.16
C ARG A 8 46.64 10.16 43.72
N SER A 9 45.90 11.16 44.20
CA SER A 9 44.51 11.42 43.75
C SER A 9 44.43 11.86 42.29
N ARG A 10 45.36 12.72 41.85
CA ARG A 10 45.45 13.15 40.45
C ARG A 10 45.81 12.00 39.53
N MET A 11 46.74 11.15 39.96
CA MET A 11 47.15 9.97 39.19
C MET A 11 46.01 8.94 39.08
N ARG A 12 45.31 8.67 40.18
CA ARG A 12 44.10 7.81 40.17
C ARG A 12 43.03 8.36 39.22
N ARG A 13 42.75 9.67 39.26
CA ARG A 13 41.78 10.29 38.33
C ARG A 13 42.22 10.20 36.87
N LYS A 14 43.51 10.39 36.57
CA LYS A 14 44.03 10.22 35.21
C LYS A 14 43.89 8.78 34.73
N VAL A 15 44.27 7.80 35.53
CA VAL A 15 44.13 6.37 35.21
C VAL A 15 42.65 5.99 35.03
N SER A 16 41.75 6.45 35.91
CA SER A 16 40.31 6.21 35.75
C SER A 16 39.77 6.82 34.45
N ARG A 17 40.21 8.03 34.08
CA ARG A 17 39.76 8.69 32.85
C ARG A 17 40.31 8.03 31.58
N THR A 18 41.53 7.50 31.60
CA THR A 18 42.08 6.73 30.47
C THR A 18 41.40 5.37 30.32
N VAL A 19 41.09 4.70 31.44
CA VAL A 19 40.35 3.43 31.45
C VAL A 19 38.90 3.61 30.97
N LEU A 20 38.25 4.72 31.32
CA LEU A 20 36.91 5.04 30.83
C LEU A 20 36.88 5.27 29.32
N LYS A 21 37.84 6.03 28.78
CA LYS A 21 37.93 6.26 27.31
C LYS A 21 38.17 4.97 26.53
N SER A 22 39.08 4.12 27.01
CA SER A 22 39.35 2.83 26.37
C SER A 22 38.21 1.82 26.52
N SER A 23 37.31 1.98 27.50
CA SER A 23 36.08 1.19 27.60
C SER A 23 34.92 1.74 26.75
N GLU A 24 34.98 2.99 26.29
CA GLU A 24 34.03 3.58 25.35
C GLU A 24 34.40 3.26 23.89
N GLU A 25 35.70 3.27 23.56
CA GLU A 25 36.23 2.91 22.24
C GLU A 25 36.01 1.42 21.88
N GLY A 26 35.74 0.56 22.87
CA GLY A 26 35.45 -0.87 22.70
C GLY A 26 34.01 -1.30 23.02
N ARG A 27 33.09 -0.38 23.32
CA ARG A 27 31.68 -0.72 23.56
C ARG A 27 30.94 -0.79 22.20
N PRO A 28 30.21 -1.87 21.87
CA PRO A 28 29.52 -2.02 20.58
C PRO A 28 28.57 -0.85 20.22
N SER A 29 28.17 -0.04 21.19
CA SER A 29 27.34 1.14 20.97
C SER A 29 28.05 2.25 20.19
N SER A 30 29.38 2.41 20.29
CA SER A 30 30.10 3.47 19.57
C SER A 30 30.28 3.12 18.09
N LEU A 31 30.61 1.87 17.78
CA LEU A 31 30.68 1.38 16.39
C LEU A 31 29.32 1.42 15.69
N ARG A 32 28.24 1.04 16.39
CA ARG A 32 26.88 1.07 15.83
C ARG A 32 26.44 2.48 15.43
N GLN A 33 26.84 3.49 16.21
CA GLN A 33 26.59 4.90 15.88
C GLN A 33 27.47 5.36 14.70
N GLN A 34 28.73 4.91 14.63
CA GLN A 34 29.68 5.31 13.58
C GLN A 34 29.27 4.83 12.18
N TYR A 35 28.74 3.62 12.06
CA TYR A 35 28.27 3.07 10.77
C TYR A 35 26.80 3.43 10.46
N ALA A 36 26.05 3.94 11.43
CA ALA A 36 24.67 4.37 11.19
C ALA A 36 24.61 5.55 10.21
N ASP A 37 25.56 6.48 10.31
CA ASP A 37 25.64 7.65 9.42
C ASP A 37 26.16 7.30 8.01
N GLU A 38 26.76 6.12 7.81
CA GLU A 38 27.27 5.64 6.52
C GLU A 38 26.20 4.88 5.71
N THR A 39 25.05 4.56 6.31
CA THR A 39 23.99 3.81 5.62
C THR A 39 23.17 4.75 4.74
N THR A 40 23.22 4.59 3.43
CA THR A 40 22.43 5.41 2.50
C THR A 40 20.99 4.87 2.34
N ASP A 41 20.07 5.71 1.86
CA ASP A 41 18.70 5.25 1.56
C ASP A 41 18.69 4.14 0.49
N GLU A 42 19.65 4.18 -0.45
CA GLU A 42 19.86 3.12 -1.44
C GLU A 42 20.24 1.79 -0.76
N ASP A 43 21.11 1.81 0.24
CA ASP A 43 21.49 0.62 1.02
C ASP A 43 20.29 0.07 1.79
N LEU A 44 19.47 0.93 2.39
CA LEU A 44 18.23 0.53 3.09
C LEU A 44 17.24 -0.11 2.11
N ARG A 45 17.02 0.49 0.94
CA ARG A 45 16.17 -0.07 -0.11
C ARG A 45 16.68 -1.43 -0.59
N ASN A 46 17.98 -1.57 -0.81
CA ASN A 46 18.61 -2.84 -1.18
C ASN A 46 18.46 -3.92 -0.09
N ILE A 47 18.43 -3.55 1.19
CA ILE A 47 18.18 -4.48 2.30
C ILE A 47 16.69 -4.86 2.36
N ALA A 48 15.81 -3.89 2.18
CA ALA A 48 14.36 -4.08 2.20
C ALA A 48 13.91 -5.03 1.09
N GLU A 49 14.43 -4.87 -0.12
CA GLU A 49 14.09 -5.73 -1.27
C GLU A 49 14.47 -7.20 -1.07
N LYS A 50 15.46 -7.51 -0.23
CA LYS A 50 15.88 -8.89 0.05
C LYS A 50 14.89 -9.69 0.88
N SER A 51 13.92 -9.04 1.54
CA SER A 51 12.92 -9.71 2.38
C SER A 51 11.53 -9.10 2.21
N PRO A 52 10.50 -9.89 1.82
CA PRO A 52 9.15 -9.37 1.61
C PRO A 52 8.57 -8.62 2.80
N ILE A 53 8.82 -9.09 4.02
CA ILE A 53 8.33 -8.47 5.26
C ILE A 53 9.04 -7.14 5.53
N VAL A 54 10.34 -7.06 5.26
CA VAL A 54 11.13 -5.84 5.47
C VAL A 54 10.77 -4.79 4.43
N LYS A 55 10.53 -5.20 3.17
CA LYS A 55 10.02 -4.32 2.13
C LYS A 55 8.69 -3.67 2.51
N LEU A 56 7.74 -4.47 2.98
CA LEU A 56 6.43 -3.96 3.39
C LEU A 56 6.56 -2.95 4.54
N ALA A 57 7.39 -3.24 5.54
CA ALA A 57 7.63 -2.32 6.66
C ALA A 57 8.36 -1.02 6.21
N TYR A 58 9.31 -1.12 5.27
CA TYR A 58 10.01 0.04 4.71
C TYR A 58 9.03 0.92 3.89
N ASP A 59 8.22 0.33 3.01
CA ASP A 59 7.22 1.03 2.22
C ASP A 59 6.14 1.69 3.10
N GLU A 60 5.77 1.06 4.23
CA GLU A 60 4.87 1.65 5.22
C GLU A 60 5.51 2.82 5.97
N LEU A 61 6.77 2.69 6.41
CA LEU A 61 7.51 3.77 7.07
C LEU A 61 7.72 4.97 6.15
N ASP A 62 8.07 4.73 4.88
CA ASP A 62 8.24 5.79 3.89
C ASP A 62 6.97 6.63 3.72
N LYS A 63 5.79 5.99 3.68
CA LYS A 63 4.49 6.68 3.66
C LYS A 63 4.26 7.58 4.87
N PHE A 64 4.74 7.20 6.06
CA PHE A 64 4.64 8.04 7.26
C PHE A 64 5.55 9.28 7.21
N CYS A 65 6.61 9.24 6.39
CA CYS A 65 7.53 10.35 6.21
C CYS A 65 7.04 11.38 5.17
N TRP A 66 5.93 11.12 4.48
CA TRP A 66 5.40 12.03 3.47
C TRP A 66 4.86 13.32 4.09
N ASN A 67 5.09 14.43 3.39
CA ASN A 67 4.50 15.71 3.75
C ASN A 67 3.00 15.70 3.40
N GLU A 68 2.21 16.57 4.04
CA GLU A 68 0.76 16.69 3.82
C GLU A 68 0.41 16.84 2.33
N LYS A 69 1.25 17.56 1.58
CA LYS A 69 1.09 17.74 0.13
C LYS A 69 1.20 16.43 -0.66
N ASP A 70 2.17 15.58 -0.30
CA ASP A 70 2.41 14.32 -0.99
C ASP A 70 1.33 13.29 -0.63
N LEU A 71 0.85 13.32 0.62
CA LEU A 71 -0.28 12.50 1.06
C LEU A 71 -1.57 12.84 0.31
N VAL A 72 -1.90 14.13 0.19
CA VAL A 72 -3.09 14.57 -0.56
C VAL A 72 -3.00 14.16 -2.02
N ALA A 73 -1.85 14.35 -2.67
CA ALA A 73 -1.66 13.94 -4.07
C ALA A 73 -1.82 12.42 -4.26
N TYR A 74 -1.34 11.61 -3.31
CA TYR A 74 -1.53 10.17 -3.34
C TYR A 74 -3.00 9.77 -3.15
N GLU A 75 -3.69 10.36 -2.18
CA GLU A 75 -5.10 10.09 -1.92
C GLU A 75 -5.98 10.50 -3.10
N GLU A 76 -5.76 11.67 -3.69
CA GLU A 76 -6.43 12.11 -4.92
C GLU A 76 -6.23 11.10 -6.05
N ARG A 77 -4.99 10.61 -6.24
CA ARG A 77 -4.71 9.60 -7.27
C ARG A 77 -5.45 8.29 -7.02
N ILE A 78 -5.54 7.83 -5.78
CA ILE A 78 -6.30 6.63 -5.41
C ILE A 78 -7.80 6.85 -5.65
N MET A 79 -8.32 8.03 -5.33
CA MET A 79 -9.72 8.37 -5.56
C MET A 79 -10.07 8.43 -7.04
N ASP A 80 -9.19 8.97 -7.88
CA ASP A 80 -9.36 8.99 -9.33
C ASP A 80 -9.39 7.58 -9.91
N LEU A 81 -8.46 6.71 -9.50
CA LEU A 81 -8.42 5.32 -9.95
C LEU A 81 -9.70 4.57 -9.59
N ARG A 82 -10.18 4.71 -8.35
CA ARG A 82 -11.44 4.10 -7.90
C ARG A 82 -12.65 4.63 -8.67
N LYS A 83 -12.64 5.92 -9.01
CA LYS A 83 -13.70 6.52 -9.81
C LYS A 83 -13.70 5.98 -11.24
N GLU A 84 -12.52 5.84 -11.85
CA GLU A 84 -12.38 5.22 -13.16
C GLU A 84 -12.87 3.76 -13.15
N GLU A 85 -12.49 2.98 -12.14
CA GLU A 85 -12.97 1.60 -11.94
C GLU A 85 -14.50 1.54 -11.84
N ALA A 86 -15.11 2.39 -11.01
CA ALA A 86 -16.56 2.43 -10.86
C ALA A 86 -17.29 2.82 -12.16
N ILE A 87 -16.72 3.74 -12.95
CA ILE A 87 -17.28 4.10 -14.27
C ILE A 87 -17.23 2.92 -15.24
N LEU A 88 -16.13 2.16 -15.23
CA LEU A 88 -15.97 0.99 -16.08
C LEU A 88 -16.93 -0.13 -15.69
N GLU A 89 -17.08 -0.39 -14.40
CA GLU A 89 -18.03 -1.39 -13.88
C GLU A 89 -19.47 -1.03 -14.25
N TYR A 90 -19.87 0.23 -14.05
CA TYR A 90 -21.20 0.70 -14.45
C TYR A 90 -21.45 0.55 -15.95
N LYS A 91 -20.49 0.91 -16.81
CA LYS A 91 -20.62 0.73 -18.26
C LYS A 91 -20.74 -0.73 -18.65
N LEU A 92 -19.97 -1.60 -18.00
CA LEU A 92 -20.02 -3.04 -18.25
C LEU A 92 -21.39 -3.62 -17.87
N GLU A 93 -21.93 -3.23 -16.72
CA GLU A 93 -23.29 -3.62 -16.30
C GLU A 93 -24.34 -3.15 -17.31
N GLU A 94 -24.27 -1.88 -17.74
CA GLU A 94 -25.18 -1.32 -18.74
C GLU A 94 -25.12 -2.07 -20.08
N ASP A 95 -23.92 -2.41 -20.56
CA ASP A 95 -23.72 -3.17 -21.79
C ASP A 95 -24.22 -4.61 -21.68
N ILE A 96 -24.04 -5.26 -20.54
CA ILE A 96 -24.60 -6.60 -20.26
C ILE A 96 -26.13 -6.55 -20.28
N GLU A 97 -26.73 -5.54 -19.66
CA GLU A 97 -28.18 -5.37 -19.63
C GLU A 97 -28.76 -5.11 -21.02
N LYS A 98 -28.13 -4.23 -21.82
CA LYS A 98 -28.48 -4.02 -23.24
C LYS A 98 -28.37 -5.31 -24.04
N GLY A 99 -27.31 -6.09 -23.84
CA GLY A 99 -27.13 -7.39 -24.49
C GLY A 99 -28.23 -8.39 -24.16
N LYS A 100 -28.62 -8.49 -22.88
CA LYS A 100 -29.76 -9.33 -22.44
C LYS A 100 -31.06 -8.92 -23.11
N ILE A 101 -31.32 -7.61 -23.19
CA ILE A 101 -32.51 -7.06 -23.86
C ILE A 101 -32.50 -7.39 -25.35
N GLU A 102 -31.38 -7.20 -26.04
CA GLU A 102 -31.26 -7.51 -27.48
C GLU A 102 -31.49 -9.00 -27.77
N VAL A 103 -30.88 -9.88 -26.97
CA VAL A 103 -31.10 -11.33 -27.05
C VAL A 103 -32.58 -11.67 -26.83
N ALA A 104 -33.21 -11.10 -25.80
CA ALA A 104 -34.64 -11.31 -25.54
C ALA A 104 -35.53 -10.85 -26.70
N LYS A 105 -35.25 -9.68 -27.31
CA LYS A 105 -35.99 -9.18 -28.49
C LYS A 105 -35.83 -10.13 -29.68
N ASN A 106 -34.64 -10.68 -29.92
CA ASN A 106 -34.39 -11.62 -31.00
C ASN A 106 -35.10 -12.96 -30.77
N LEU A 107 -35.12 -13.48 -29.53
CA LEU A 107 -35.83 -14.71 -29.17
C LEU A 107 -37.36 -14.55 -29.29
N LEU A 108 -37.91 -13.38 -28.93
CA LEU A 108 -39.33 -13.06 -29.14
C LEU A 108 -39.71 -13.07 -30.62
N LYS A 109 -38.87 -12.48 -31.50
CA LYS A 109 -39.07 -12.52 -32.96
C LYS A 109 -39.00 -13.95 -33.52
N ALA A 110 -38.19 -14.80 -32.92
CA ALA A 110 -38.10 -16.23 -33.26
C ALA A 110 -39.29 -17.07 -32.73
N GLY A 111 -40.22 -16.47 -31.97
CA GLY A 111 -41.41 -17.16 -31.46
C GLY A 111 -41.17 -18.02 -30.22
N VAL A 112 -40.07 -17.79 -29.49
CA VAL A 112 -39.74 -18.54 -28.26
C VAL A 112 -40.69 -18.12 -27.12
N SER A 113 -41.06 -19.08 -26.26
CA SER A 113 -41.95 -18.83 -25.12
C SER A 113 -41.31 -17.90 -24.08
N VAL A 114 -42.11 -17.01 -23.48
CA VAL A 114 -41.68 -16.02 -22.46
C VAL A 114 -40.97 -16.67 -21.27
N ASN A 115 -41.44 -17.83 -20.79
CA ASN A 115 -40.84 -18.54 -19.65
C ASN A 115 -39.39 -18.97 -19.93
N LEU A 116 -39.15 -19.55 -21.11
CA LEU A 116 -37.81 -19.99 -21.51
C LEU A 116 -36.85 -18.81 -21.71
N ILE A 117 -37.35 -17.68 -22.22
CA ILE A 117 -36.55 -16.45 -22.35
C ILE A 117 -36.16 -15.93 -20.96
N ALA A 118 -37.10 -15.89 -20.01
CA ALA A 118 -36.83 -15.46 -18.63
C ALA A 118 -35.75 -16.30 -17.96
N GLU A 119 -35.83 -17.63 -18.09
CA GLU A 119 -34.82 -18.56 -17.57
C GLU A 119 -33.46 -18.38 -18.24
N SER A 120 -33.43 -18.08 -19.54
CA SER A 120 -32.19 -17.98 -20.32
C SER A 120 -31.46 -16.64 -20.15
N THR A 121 -32.20 -15.53 -20.02
CA THR A 121 -31.60 -14.17 -19.93
C THR A 121 -31.53 -13.65 -18.50
N GLY A 122 -32.25 -14.27 -17.56
CA GLY A 122 -32.40 -13.80 -16.19
C GLY A 122 -33.29 -12.56 -16.05
N LEU A 123 -34.01 -12.17 -17.12
CA LEU A 123 -35.02 -11.11 -17.07
C LEU A 123 -36.33 -11.60 -16.46
N SER A 124 -37.08 -10.71 -15.84
CA SER A 124 -38.41 -11.01 -15.34
C SER A 124 -39.40 -11.21 -16.48
N GLN A 125 -40.45 -12.01 -16.22
CA GLN A 125 -41.53 -12.19 -17.19
C GLN A 125 -42.23 -10.86 -17.52
N ALA A 126 -42.30 -9.93 -16.55
CA ALA A 126 -42.90 -8.61 -16.75
C ALA A 126 -42.10 -7.77 -17.76
N GLU A 127 -40.78 -7.72 -17.64
CA GLU A 127 -39.90 -7.04 -18.59
C GLU A 127 -40.02 -7.63 -20.00
N ILE A 128 -40.03 -8.97 -20.11
CA ILE A 128 -40.18 -9.63 -21.42
C ILE A 128 -41.54 -9.33 -22.06
N VAL A 129 -42.61 -9.23 -21.27
CA VAL A 129 -43.94 -8.83 -21.77
C VAL A 129 -43.94 -7.38 -22.27
N GLN A 130 -43.24 -6.46 -21.58
CA GLN A 130 -43.06 -5.09 -22.06
C GLN A 130 -42.26 -5.06 -23.37
N LEU A 131 -41.15 -5.78 -23.44
CA LEU A 131 -40.33 -5.89 -24.66
C LEU A 131 -41.14 -6.47 -25.84
N LYS A 132 -42.07 -7.39 -25.57
CA LYS A 132 -42.96 -7.94 -26.59
C LYS A 132 -43.91 -6.88 -27.17
N GLN A 133 -44.33 -5.90 -26.37
CA GLN A 133 -45.15 -4.79 -26.85
C GLN A 133 -44.35 -3.79 -27.69
N GLU A 134 -43.05 -3.64 -27.43
CA GLU A 134 -42.16 -2.76 -28.22
C GLU A 134 -41.73 -3.38 -29.57
N VAL A 135 -41.68 -4.70 -29.65
CA VAL A 135 -41.23 -5.45 -30.83
C VAL A 135 -42.38 -5.81 -31.78
N ALA A 136 -43.62 -5.83 -31.27
CA ALA A 136 -44.84 -6.09 -32.03
C ALA A 136 -45.23 -4.87 -32.89
#